data_AF-A0A9W6ZZ00-F1
#
_entry.id   AF-A0A9W6ZZ00-F1
#
_cell.length_a   1.000
_cell.length_b   1.000
_cell.length_c   1.000
_cell.angle_alpha   90.00
_cell.angle_beta   90.00
_cell.angle_gamma   90.00
#
_symmetry.space_group_name_H-M   'P 1'
#
loop_
_entity.id
_entity.type
_entity.pdbx_description
1 polymer ?
#
loop_
_entity_poly.entity_id
_entity_poly.type
_entity_poly.pdbx_seq_one_letter_code
_entity_poly.pdbx_strand_id
1 'polypeptide(L)'
;MGVKLGMYTSMGRTTCEGLPASFDHIEEDAHTFAMWGIEFLKVDTCGLTLSQYFWPEPPYKKFHDQLKAVSPSLTFNVCNWGFHAPWKWEFRPDSWRTTMDIFPVWWRILQIVDFSEPLYEYVTHGAYNDWDMLECGVTGTFFNWEWTPALRPLSPVECSSHFALWAFALSPIVIGMDISNTPQQYLDIVTDENVLGLHKGGAAGRRAAEITEGFLFAPSVYFSGKVLGLLGFQDFPTICLVGSCKYYEVWVKPMEEAEAGELAVLFFNRGGTLHNARGFAAFEDISIQQKAIGFSPVDKSCSSVKVRGITGNVTVEERGAVKARSVPTKGTSIAVLSGEGCEFKQPLRRTKLDSNIVFFAFLICCWIIRLMRRRRRRHRNDKRKDD
;
A
#
# COMPACT_ATOMS: atom_id res chain seq x y z
N MET A 1 -7.35 6.04 -30.72
CA MET A 1 -6.30 5.82 -29.70
C MET A 1 -6.61 4.66 -28.75
N GLY A 2 -7.87 4.18 -28.64
CA GLY A 2 -8.19 3.01 -27.82
C GLY A 2 -8.05 3.24 -26.31
N VAL A 3 -7.99 4.51 -25.88
CA VAL A 3 -7.91 4.94 -24.48
C VAL A 3 -9.25 5.52 -24.03
N LYS A 4 -9.53 5.38 -22.74
CA LYS A 4 -10.71 5.95 -22.08
C LYS A 4 -10.37 7.30 -21.45
N LEU A 5 -11.36 8.17 -21.31
CA LEU A 5 -11.17 9.49 -20.69
C LEU A 5 -11.66 9.51 -19.24
N GLY A 6 -10.81 10.02 -18.35
CA GLY A 6 -11.13 10.27 -16.96
C GLY A 6 -11.34 11.76 -16.64
N MET A 7 -12.11 12.06 -15.60
CA MET A 7 -12.32 13.41 -15.07
C MET A 7 -12.14 13.43 -13.55
N TYR A 8 -11.91 14.61 -12.98
CA TYR A 8 -11.77 14.86 -11.56
C TYR A 8 -12.73 15.94 -11.08
N THR A 9 -13.31 15.75 -9.90
CA THR A 9 -14.06 16.77 -9.16
C THR A 9 -13.96 16.49 -7.66
N SER A 10 -14.65 17.27 -6.84
CA SER A 10 -14.74 17.09 -5.39
C SER A 10 -16.19 17.14 -4.90
N MET A 11 -16.47 16.48 -3.79
CA MET A 11 -17.70 16.62 -3.01
C MET A 11 -17.72 17.87 -2.13
N GLY A 12 -16.90 18.89 -2.42
CA GLY A 12 -17.03 20.22 -1.83
C GLY A 12 -17.34 21.29 -2.86
N ARG A 13 -17.41 22.54 -2.43
CA ARG A 13 -17.65 23.68 -3.35
C ARG A 13 -16.45 24.00 -4.23
N THR A 14 -15.28 23.56 -3.82
CA THR A 14 -14.05 23.68 -4.58
C THR A 14 -13.27 22.38 -4.56
N THR A 15 -12.47 22.13 -5.59
CA THR A 15 -11.47 21.07 -5.59
C THR A 15 -10.37 21.34 -4.57
N CYS A 16 -9.45 20.38 -4.37
CA CYS A 16 -8.28 20.61 -3.52
C CYS A 16 -7.38 21.76 -4.01
N GLU A 17 -7.42 22.07 -5.32
CA GLU A 17 -6.68 23.17 -5.93
C GLU A 17 -7.50 24.49 -5.98
N GLY A 18 -8.71 24.51 -5.39
CA GLY A 18 -9.54 25.72 -5.35
C GLY A 18 -10.34 26.00 -6.63
N LEU A 19 -10.45 25.04 -7.55
CA LEU A 19 -11.28 25.14 -8.75
C LEU A 19 -12.75 24.78 -8.46
N PRO A 20 -13.72 25.13 -9.34
CA PRO A 20 -15.12 24.70 -9.17
C PRO A 20 -15.27 23.18 -9.01
N ALA A 21 -16.20 22.74 -8.16
CA ALA A 21 -16.47 21.33 -7.88
C ALA A 21 -17.98 21.06 -7.75
N SER A 22 -18.35 19.79 -7.57
CA SER A 22 -19.70 19.29 -7.91
C SER A 22 -20.72 19.31 -6.77
N PHE A 23 -20.35 19.71 -5.55
CA PHE A 23 -21.21 19.54 -4.37
C PHE A 23 -22.64 20.11 -4.51
N ASP A 24 -22.76 21.31 -5.08
CA ASP A 24 -24.04 22.02 -5.28
C ASP A 24 -24.64 21.74 -6.70
N HIS A 25 -23.98 20.95 -7.54
CA HIS A 25 -24.30 20.72 -8.97
C HIS A 25 -24.24 19.24 -9.41
N ILE A 26 -24.51 18.32 -8.49
CA ILE A 26 -24.29 16.87 -8.69
C ILE A 26 -25.03 16.33 -9.93
N GLU A 27 -26.27 16.74 -10.15
CA GLU A 27 -27.09 16.24 -11.25
C GLU A 27 -26.64 16.82 -12.59
N GLU A 28 -26.43 18.13 -12.64
CA GLU A 28 -25.96 18.86 -13.81
C GLU A 28 -24.57 18.36 -14.25
N ASP A 29 -23.65 18.15 -13.31
CA ASP A 29 -22.31 17.65 -13.58
C ASP A 29 -22.34 16.19 -14.03
N ALA A 30 -23.20 15.34 -13.44
CA ALA A 30 -23.36 13.95 -13.90
C ALA A 30 -23.80 13.89 -15.37
N HIS A 31 -24.81 14.69 -15.75
CA HIS A 31 -25.27 14.79 -17.14
C HIS A 31 -24.18 15.33 -18.07
N THR A 32 -23.43 16.33 -17.61
CA THR A 32 -22.34 16.94 -18.38
C THR A 32 -21.22 15.93 -18.63
N PHE A 33 -20.77 15.20 -17.61
CA PHE A 33 -19.75 14.17 -17.75
C PHE A 33 -20.19 13.02 -18.66
N ALA A 34 -21.45 12.60 -18.58
CA ALA A 34 -22.00 11.60 -19.49
C ALA A 34 -22.02 12.11 -20.95
N MET A 35 -22.46 13.35 -21.17
CA MET A 35 -22.48 13.98 -22.50
C MET A 35 -21.09 14.13 -23.10
N TRP A 36 -20.06 14.42 -22.29
CA TRP A 36 -18.66 14.46 -22.73
C TRP A 36 -18.04 13.09 -22.98
N GLY A 37 -18.75 12.01 -22.63
CA GLY A 37 -18.25 10.64 -22.77
C GLY A 37 -17.16 10.30 -21.76
N ILE A 38 -17.21 10.88 -20.54
CA ILE A 38 -16.32 10.49 -19.45
C ILE A 38 -16.62 9.05 -19.04
N GLU A 39 -15.56 8.24 -18.86
CA GLU A 39 -15.66 6.83 -18.52
C GLU A 39 -15.06 6.49 -17.14
N PHE A 40 -14.30 7.42 -16.55
CA PHE A 40 -13.76 7.30 -15.20
C PHE A 40 -13.92 8.63 -14.47
N LEU A 41 -14.40 8.61 -13.23
CA LEU A 41 -14.52 9.82 -12.41
C LEU A 41 -13.86 9.60 -11.04
N LYS A 42 -12.85 10.43 -10.74
CA LYS A 42 -12.28 10.58 -9.39
C LYS A 42 -13.02 11.70 -8.66
N VAL A 43 -13.56 11.40 -7.49
CA VAL A 43 -14.31 12.38 -6.68
C VAL A 43 -13.67 12.56 -5.30
N ASP A 44 -13.08 13.74 -5.08
CA ASP A 44 -12.41 14.13 -3.85
C ASP A 44 -13.37 14.55 -2.71
N THR A 45 -12.84 14.86 -1.53
CA THR A 45 -13.61 15.41 -0.38
C THR A 45 -13.22 16.86 -0.02
N CYS A 46 -12.24 17.46 -0.68
CA CYS A 46 -11.85 18.86 -0.47
C CYS A 46 -13.01 19.87 -0.66
N GLY A 47 -12.91 21.04 -0.02
CA GLY A 47 -13.90 22.12 -0.17
C GLY A 47 -15.18 21.94 0.64
N LEU A 48 -15.28 20.90 1.48
CA LEU A 48 -16.31 20.75 2.50
C LEU A 48 -16.06 21.69 3.70
N THR A 49 -17.12 22.13 4.36
CA THR A 49 -17.01 22.77 5.68
C THR A 49 -16.68 21.73 6.75
N LEU A 50 -16.15 22.17 7.90
CA LEU A 50 -15.84 21.28 9.01
C LEU A 50 -17.03 20.41 9.44
N SER A 51 -18.25 20.99 9.47
CA SER A 51 -19.45 20.23 9.83
C SER A 51 -19.84 19.19 8.78
N GLN A 52 -19.59 19.48 7.49
CA GLN A 52 -19.88 18.57 6.39
C GLN A 52 -18.92 17.38 6.35
N TYR A 53 -17.65 17.57 6.73
CA TYR A 53 -16.72 16.45 6.87
C TYR A 53 -17.28 15.39 7.83
N PHE A 54 -17.86 15.79 8.97
CA PHE A 54 -18.39 14.86 9.97
C PHE A 54 -19.81 14.35 9.69
N TRP A 55 -20.32 14.51 8.47
CA TRP A 55 -21.60 13.91 8.10
C TRP A 55 -21.53 12.38 8.15
N PRO A 56 -22.51 11.70 8.78
CA PRO A 56 -22.50 10.24 8.90
C PRO A 56 -22.25 9.51 7.58
N GLU A 57 -22.82 10.05 6.48
CA GLU A 57 -22.57 9.60 5.13
C GLU A 57 -22.16 10.81 4.28
N PRO A 58 -20.97 10.81 3.66
CA PRO A 58 -20.63 11.87 2.72
C PRO A 58 -21.51 11.74 1.46
N PRO A 59 -21.74 12.83 0.71
CA PRO A 59 -22.72 12.90 -0.39
C PRO A 59 -22.38 12.06 -1.64
N TYR A 60 -21.43 11.13 -1.54
CA TYR A 60 -20.99 10.24 -2.61
C TYR A 60 -22.11 9.35 -3.16
N LYS A 61 -23.01 8.86 -2.31
CA LYS A 61 -24.12 8.00 -2.74
C LYS A 61 -25.00 8.70 -3.77
N LYS A 62 -25.36 9.96 -3.52
CA LYS A 62 -26.20 10.75 -4.45
C LYS A 62 -25.51 10.89 -5.81
N PHE A 63 -24.21 11.19 -5.83
CA PHE A 63 -23.48 11.33 -7.09
C PHE A 63 -23.34 9.99 -7.82
N HIS A 64 -23.01 8.92 -7.09
CA HIS A 64 -22.97 7.57 -7.61
C HIS A 64 -24.30 7.18 -8.28
N ASP A 65 -25.43 7.38 -7.61
CA ASP A 65 -26.75 7.03 -8.14
C ASP A 65 -27.09 7.81 -9.42
N GLN A 66 -26.76 9.12 -9.46
CA GLN A 66 -26.95 9.95 -10.64
C GLN A 66 -26.08 9.47 -11.81
N LEU A 67 -24.80 9.20 -11.57
CA LEU A 67 -23.88 8.68 -12.59
C LEU A 67 -24.34 7.32 -13.13
N LYS A 68 -24.83 6.41 -12.26
CA LYS A 68 -25.37 5.12 -12.72
C LYS A 68 -26.63 5.28 -13.58
N ALA A 69 -27.41 6.35 -13.40
CA ALA A 69 -28.58 6.61 -14.24
C ALA A 69 -28.22 7.14 -15.64
N VAL A 70 -27.19 8.00 -15.74
CA VAL A 70 -26.85 8.70 -17.00
C VAL A 70 -25.66 8.10 -17.74
N SER A 71 -24.79 7.37 -17.05
CA SER A 71 -23.61 6.68 -17.59
C SER A 71 -23.31 5.40 -16.78
N PRO A 72 -24.11 4.32 -16.95
CA PRO A 72 -24.01 3.10 -16.14
C PRO A 72 -22.64 2.41 -16.16
N SER A 73 -21.89 2.58 -17.25
CA SER A 73 -20.56 1.99 -17.47
C SER A 73 -19.40 2.84 -16.94
N LEU A 74 -19.66 4.04 -16.41
CA LEU A 74 -18.64 4.89 -15.82
C LEU A 74 -18.09 4.25 -14.53
N THR A 75 -16.76 4.19 -14.43
CA THR A 75 -16.05 3.78 -13.21
C THR A 75 -15.99 4.93 -12.23
N PHE A 76 -16.51 4.71 -11.02
CA PHE A 76 -16.60 5.71 -9.96
C PHE A 76 -15.57 5.44 -8.85
N ASN A 77 -14.60 6.36 -8.70
CA ASN A 77 -13.55 6.30 -7.69
C ASN A 77 -13.79 7.36 -6.60
N VAL A 78 -13.88 6.90 -5.35
CA VAL A 78 -14.05 7.76 -4.18
C VAL A 78 -12.69 8.11 -3.58
N CYS A 79 -12.34 9.40 -3.58
CA CYS A 79 -11.12 9.92 -2.99
C CYS A 79 -11.42 10.67 -1.69
N ASN A 80 -11.69 9.94 -0.62
CA ASN A 80 -11.98 10.52 0.71
C ASN A 80 -10.95 10.13 1.78
N TRP A 81 -9.78 9.65 1.34
CA TRP A 81 -8.65 9.28 2.19
C TRP A 81 -8.93 8.23 3.26
N GLY A 82 -9.93 7.36 3.03
CA GLY A 82 -10.38 6.33 3.98
C GLY A 82 -11.28 6.86 5.09
N PHE A 83 -11.66 8.14 5.04
CA PHE A 83 -12.54 8.74 6.02
C PHE A 83 -13.92 8.07 6.01
N HIS A 84 -14.48 7.81 7.19
CA HIS A 84 -15.73 7.06 7.34
C HIS A 84 -15.72 5.63 6.73
N ALA A 85 -14.53 5.06 6.50
CA ALA A 85 -14.33 3.67 6.09
C ALA A 85 -15.17 3.27 4.85
N PRO A 86 -14.90 3.83 3.65
CA PRO A 86 -15.68 3.60 2.44
C PRO A 86 -15.82 2.11 2.05
N TRP A 87 -14.85 1.28 2.43
CA TRP A 87 -14.92 -0.18 2.27
C TRP A 87 -16.11 -0.85 2.99
N LYS A 88 -16.73 -0.18 3.98
CA LYS A 88 -17.87 -0.70 4.76
C LYS A 88 -19.23 -0.13 4.32
N TRP A 89 -19.29 0.74 3.32
CA TRP A 89 -20.55 1.33 2.90
C TRP A 89 -21.46 0.30 2.22
N GLU A 90 -22.78 0.49 2.37
CA GLU A 90 -23.78 -0.37 1.75
C GLU A 90 -23.81 -0.18 0.23
N PHE A 91 -23.72 1.07 -0.25
CA PHE A 91 -23.44 1.32 -1.65
C PHE A 91 -21.94 1.11 -1.92
N ARG A 92 -21.62 0.48 -3.04
CA ARG A 92 -20.26 0.03 -3.36
C ARG A 92 -19.73 0.83 -4.57
N PRO A 93 -18.88 1.85 -4.36
CA PRO A 93 -18.18 2.49 -5.47
C PRO A 93 -17.18 1.50 -6.10
N ASP A 94 -16.79 1.73 -7.36
CA ASP A 94 -15.91 0.80 -8.08
C ASP A 94 -14.50 0.75 -7.45
N SER A 95 -14.06 1.84 -6.81
CA SER A 95 -12.87 1.87 -5.96
C SER A 95 -12.92 3.02 -4.95
N TRP A 96 -12.12 2.92 -3.88
CA TRP A 96 -12.05 3.96 -2.84
C TRP A 96 -10.65 4.10 -2.24
N ARG A 97 -10.20 5.34 -2.05
CA ARG A 97 -8.93 5.66 -1.39
C ARG A 97 -8.96 5.19 0.06
N THR A 98 -7.93 4.46 0.48
CA THR A 98 -7.85 3.94 1.85
C THR A 98 -7.08 4.85 2.82
N THR A 99 -6.21 5.73 2.30
CA THR A 99 -5.35 6.60 3.12
C THR A 99 -5.22 8.00 2.50
N MET A 100 -4.57 8.92 3.22
CA MET A 100 -4.10 10.21 2.70
C MET A 100 -3.24 10.06 1.44
N ASP A 101 -2.81 11.16 0.83
CA ASP A 101 -2.07 11.10 -0.43
C ASP A 101 -0.70 10.43 -0.29
N ILE A 102 -0.31 9.70 -1.34
CA ILE A 102 1.01 9.14 -1.54
C ILE A 102 2.00 10.24 -1.98
N PHE A 103 3.28 9.96 -1.78
CA PHE A 103 4.40 10.76 -2.30
C PHE A 103 5.63 9.83 -2.41
N PRO A 104 6.62 10.14 -3.28
CA PRO A 104 7.69 9.23 -3.70
C PRO A 104 8.79 9.02 -2.64
N VAL A 105 8.39 8.59 -1.44
CA VAL A 105 9.29 8.20 -0.36
C VAL A 105 8.92 6.83 0.18
N TRP A 106 9.93 5.99 0.37
CA TRP A 106 9.73 4.57 0.70
C TRP A 106 8.91 4.34 1.97
N TRP A 107 9.08 5.16 3.01
CA TRP A 107 8.30 5.02 4.23
C TRP A 107 6.80 5.29 4.02
N ARG A 108 6.44 6.18 3.08
CA ARG A 108 5.03 6.46 2.75
C ARG A 108 4.39 5.27 2.04
N ILE A 109 5.13 4.64 1.12
CA ILE A 109 4.71 3.38 0.48
C ILE A 109 4.38 2.32 1.54
N LEU A 110 5.28 2.12 2.51
CA LEU A 110 5.07 1.13 3.58
C LEU A 110 3.89 1.45 4.50
N GLN A 111 3.61 2.73 4.78
CA GLN A 111 2.43 3.12 5.56
C GLN A 111 1.13 2.73 4.87
N ILE A 112 1.05 2.96 3.55
CA ILE A 112 -0.13 2.61 2.76
C ILE A 112 -0.32 1.10 2.78
N VAL A 113 0.76 0.34 2.56
CA VAL A 113 0.78 -1.13 2.64
C VAL A 113 0.27 -1.60 4.00
N ASP A 114 0.79 -1.05 5.10
CA ASP A 114 0.41 -1.49 6.45
C ASP A 114 -1.04 -1.19 6.81
N PHE A 115 -1.56 -0.04 6.38
CA PHE A 115 -2.94 0.36 6.63
C PHE A 115 -3.92 -0.42 5.76
N SER A 116 -3.60 -0.61 4.48
CA SER A 116 -4.55 -1.07 3.48
C SER A 116 -4.55 -2.58 3.28
N GLU A 117 -3.43 -3.26 3.55
CA GLU A 117 -3.36 -4.73 3.46
C GLU A 117 -4.40 -5.44 4.34
N PRO A 118 -4.63 -5.05 5.61
CA PRO A 118 -5.69 -5.66 6.43
C PRO A 118 -7.10 -5.48 5.88
N LEU A 119 -7.31 -4.61 4.88
CA LEU A 119 -8.61 -4.38 4.24
C LEU A 119 -8.85 -5.30 3.03
N TYR A 120 -7.96 -6.27 2.75
CA TYR A 120 -8.05 -7.17 1.59
C TYR A 120 -9.41 -7.88 1.47
N GLU A 121 -10.09 -8.19 2.58
CA GLU A 121 -11.39 -8.88 2.60
C GLU A 121 -12.53 -8.05 1.99
N TYR A 122 -12.36 -6.72 1.88
CA TYR A 122 -13.37 -5.85 1.28
C TYR A 122 -13.25 -5.77 -0.25
N VAL A 123 -12.14 -6.23 -0.81
CA VAL A 123 -11.91 -6.27 -2.26
C VAL A 123 -12.77 -7.37 -2.88
N THR A 124 -13.61 -6.99 -3.83
CA THR A 124 -14.39 -7.92 -4.65
C THR A 124 -14.29 -7.52 -6.11
N HIS A 125 -14.78 -8.36 -7.02
CA HIS A 125 -14.93 -7.97 -8.42
C HIS A 125 -15.74 -6.66 -8.51
N GLY A 126 -15.19 -5.65 -9.19
CA GLY A 126 -15.80 -4.33 -9.33
C GLY A 126 -15.77 -3.44 -8.08
N ALA A 127 -14.98 -3.76 -7.05
CA ALA A 127 -14.88 -2.94 -5.83
C ALA A 127 -13.50 -3.10 -5.18
N TYR A 128 -12.64 -2.09 -5.33
CA TYR A 128 -11.21 -2.18 -5.01
C TYR A 128 -10.76 -1.16 -3.96
N ASN A 129 -9.86 -1.59 -3.07
CA ASN A 129 -9.11 -0.67 -2.21
C ASN A 129 -8.10 0.09 -3.08
N ASP A 130 -8.23 1.41 -3.15
CA ASP A 130 -7.32 2.29 -3.86
C ASP A 130 -6.17 2.74 -2.95
N TRP A 131 -4.99 2.20 -3.21
CA TRP A 131 -3.75 2.48 -2.49
C TRP A 131 -3.07 3.77 -3.00
N ASP A 132 -3.77 4.55 -3.82
CA ASP A 132 -3.29 5.76 -4.49
C ASP A 132 -2.36 5.47 -5.68
N MET A 133 -1.99 6.52 -6.40
CA MET A 133 -1.24 6.46 -7.66
C MET A 133 0.19 5.90 -7.50
N LEU A 134 0.77 5.41 -8.60
CA LEU A 134 2.15 4.94 -8.66
C LEU A 134 3.16 6.08 -8.65
N GLU A 135 4.19 5.95 -7.81
CA GLU A 135 5.27 6.93 -7.60
C GLU A 135 6.60 6.55 -8.29
N CYS A 136 6.56 5.57 -9.19
CA CYS A 136 7.72 5.18 -10.01
C CYS A 136 8.14 6.31 -10.95
N GLY A 137 9.41 6.73 -10.92
CA GLY A 137 9.91 7.78 -11.83
C GLY A 137 9.40 9.20 -11.54
N VAL A 138 8.52 9.37 -10.55
CA VAL A 138 7.99 10.68 -10.16
C VAL A 138 9.08 11.51 -9.49
N THR A 139 9.26 12.73 -9.97
CA THR A 139 10.17 13.74 -9.40
C THR A 139 9.36 14.97 -8.97
N GLY A 140 9.39 15.30 -7.68
CA GLY A 140 8.53 16.34 -7.08
C GLY A 140 7.39 15.73 -6.25
N THR A 141 6.71 16.54 -5.40
CA THR A 141 5.56 16.05 -4.61
C THR A 141 4.45 17.10 -4.52
N PHE A 142 3.24 16.71 -4.14
CA PHE A 142 2.12 17.60 -3.85
C PHE A 142 2.39 18.56 -2.67
N PHE A 143 3.40 18.30 -1.83
CA PHE A 143 3.98 19.33 -0.93
C PHE A 143 5.01 20.21 -1.67
N ASN A 144 4.68 20.63 -2.90
CA ASN A 144 5.41 21.61 -3.73
C ASN A 144 5.45 23.02 -3.09
N TRP A 145 5.48 23.10 -1.76
CA TRP A 145 6.17 24.19 -1.11
C TRP A 145 7.63 24.13 -1.54
N GLU A 146 8.20 25.29 -1.87
CA GLU A 146 9.60 25.49 -2.26
C GLU A 146 10.61 24.85 -1.29
N TRP A 147 10.17 24.49 -0.07
CA TRP A 147 10.95 23.99 1.05
C TRP A 147 10.91 22.45 1.27
N THR A 148 10.06 21.69 0.56
CA THR A 148 9.94 20.21 0.77
C THR A 148 10.06 19.39 -0.52
N PRO A 149 11.24 19.40 -1.20
CA PRO A 149 11.46 18.57 -2.38
C PRO A 149 11.58 17.08 -2.01
N ALA A 150 10.94 16.21 -2.81
CA ALA A 150 11.45 14.85 -2.96
C ALA A 150 12.82 14.95 -3.65
N LEU A 151 13.88 14.72 -2.88
CA LEU A 151 15.26 14.89 -3.35
C LEU A 151 15.65 13.91 -4.48
N ARG A 152 14.89 12.82 -4.65
CA ARG A 152 15.07 11.81 -5.70
C ARG A 152 13.77 11.03 -5.95
N PRO A 153 13.59 10.43 -7.14
CA PRO A 153 12.56 9.40 -7.33
C PRO A 153 12.85 8.16 -6.47
N LEU A 154 11.86 7.26 -6.34
CA LEU A 154 12.07 5.91 -5.82
C LEU A 154 13.19 5.22 -6.61
N SER A 155 14.04 4.44 -5.94
CA SER A 155 15.03 3.62 -6.66
C SER A 155 14.32 2.57 -7.52
N PRO A 156 14.96 2.00 -8.55
CA PRO A 156 14.34 0.91 -9.33
C PRO A 156 13.84 -0.25 -8.46
N VAL A 157 14.59 -0.63 -7.42
CA VAL A 157 14.18 -1.67 -6.46
C VAL A 157 12.94 -1.26 -5.66
N GLU A 158 12.91 -0.02 -5.16
CA GLU A 158 11.74 0.53 -4.43
C GLU A 158 10.51 0.60 -5.36
N CYS A 159 10.68 1.03 -6.61
CA CYS A 159 9.63 1.09 -7.62
C CYS A 159 9.10 -0.30 -7.99
N SER A 160 9.97 -1.28 -8.26
CA SER A 160 9.54 -2.65 -8.55
C SER A 160 8.72 -3.25 -7.42
N SER A 161 9.11 -3.04 -6.16
CA SER A 161 8.35 -3.50 -5.01
C SER A 161 7.03 -2.76 -4.83
N HIS A 162 7.03 -1.43 -4.99
CA HIS A 162 5.81 -0.63 -4.94
C HIS A 162 4.80 -1.08 -6.00
N PHE A 163 5.22 -1.22 -7.25
CA PHE A 163 4.37 -1.69 -8.34
C PHE A 163 3.86 -3.12 -8.07
N ALA A 164 4.76 -4.03 -7.69
CA ALA A 164 4.39 -5.41 -7.39
C ALA A 164 3.36 -5.52 -6.26
N LEU A 165 3.54 -4.78 -5.16
CA LEU A 165 2.61 -4.80 -4.03
C LEU A 165 1.22 -4.26 -4.41
N TRP A 166 1.15 -3.19 -5.22
CA TRP A 166 -0.10 -2.64 -5.73
C TRP A 166 -0.82 -3.65 -6.63
N ALA A 167 -0.09 -4.26 -7.56
CA ALA A 167 -0.62 -5.30 -8.44
C ALA A 167 -1.14 -6.51 -7.65
N PHE A 168 -0.36 -6.96 -6.66
CA PHE A 168 -0.72 -8.10 -5.81
C PHE A 168 -1.95 -7.83 -4.95
N ALA A 169 -2.15 -6.59 -4.51
CA ALA A 169 -3.30 -6.17 -3.71
C ALA A 169 -4.57 -5.88 -4.51
N LEU A 170 -4.52 -5.96 -5.85
CA LEU A 170 -5.59 -5.53 -6.75
C LEU A 170 -5.96 -4.05 -6.57
N SER A 171 -4.99 -3.20 -6.21
CA SER A 171 -5.21 -1.75 -6.20
C SER A 171 -5.25 -1.23 -7.65
N PRO A 172 -6.09 -0.24 -7.99
CA PRO A 172 -5.99 0.50 -9.23
C PRO A 172 -4.55 0.93 -9.53
N ILE A 173 -4.09 0.64 -10.75
CA ILE A 173 -2.76 0.98 -11.23
C ILE A 173 -2.85 2.28 -12.03
N VAL A 174 -2.64 3.41 -11.35
CA VAL A 174 -2.65 4.75 -11.97
C VAL A 174 -1.22 5.28 -12.03
N ILE A 175 -0.70 5.52 -13.24
CA ILE A 175 0.66 6.00 -13.43
C ILE A 175 0.74 7.50 -13.06
N GLY A 176 1.61 7.86 -12.10
CA GLY A 176 1.83 9.26 -11.70
C GLY A 176 3.01 9.96 -12.38
N MET A 177 3.75 9.28 -13.25
CA MET A 177 4.98 9.80 -13.86
C MET A 177 4.74 10.56 -15.17
N ASP A 178 5.66 11.45 -15.54
CA ASP A 178 5.72 12.00 -16.89
C ASP A 178 6.27 10.94 -17.86
N ILE A 179 5.37 10.23 -18.54
CA ILE A 179 5.72 9.16 -19.48
C ILE A 179 6.54 9.62 -20.69
N SER A 180 6.61 10.93 -20.97
CA SER A 180 7.39 11.48 -22.10
C SER A 180 8.87 11.67 -21.77
N ASN A 181 9.20 11.79 -20.49
CA ASN A 181 10.54 12.17 -20.02
C ASN A 181 11.11 11.21 -18.96
N THR A 182 10.31 10.28 -18.46
CA THR A 182 10.77 9.31 -17.45
C THR A 182 11.75 8.30 -18.07
N PRO A 183 12.87 7.98 -17.39
CA PRO A 183 13.81 6.96 -17.88
C PRO A 183 13.14 5.61 -18.14
N GLN A 184 13.51 4.98 -19.26
CA GLN A 184 12.93 3.71 -19.74
C GLN A 184 12.87 2.61 -18.67
N GLN A 185 13.88 2.52 -17.78
CA GLN A 185 13.91 1.54 -16.71
C GLN A 185 12.65 1.56 -15.81
N TYR A 186 12.02 2.71 -15.60
CA TYR A 186 10.80 2.82 -14.78
C TYR A 186 9.56 2.43 -15.57
N LEU A 187 9.54 2.74 -16.87
CA LEU A 187 8.49 2.27 -17.79
C LEU A 187 8.52 0.75 -17.85
N ASP A 188 9.68 0.15 -18.08
CA ASP A 188 9.87 -1.30 -18.15
C ASP A 188 9.35 -2.01 -16.88
N ILE A 189 9.52 -1.39 -15.70
CA ILE A 189 8.98 -1.91 -14.45
C ILE A 189 7.45 -1.89 -14.44
N VAL A 190 6.82 -0.73 -14.73
CA VAL A 190 5.35 -0.60 -14.62
C VAL A 190 4.60 -1.24 -15.78
N THR A 191 5.30 -1.65 -16.84
CA THR A 191 4.76 -2.39 -17.97
C THR A 191 5.13 -3.88 -17.96
N ASP A 192 5.75 -4.40 -16.90
CA ASP A 192 6.07 -5.83 -16.81
C ASP A 192 4.80 -6.68 -16.84
N GLU A 193 4.57 -7.37 -17.95
CA GLU A 193 3.38 -8.20 -18.17
C GLU A 193 3.25 -9.35 -17.16
N ASN A 194 4.35 -9.85 -16.61
CA ASN A 194 4.32 -10.92 -15.61
C ASN A 194 3.78 -10.40 -14.29
N VAL A 195 4.16 -9.17 -13.91
CA VAL A 195 3.64 -8.50 -12.70
C VAL A 195 2.21 -8.02 -12.93
N LEU A 196 1.89 -7.45 -14.10
CA LEU A 196 0.51 -7.11 -14.47
C LEU A 196 -0.42 -8.32 -14.50
N GLY A 197 0.11 -9.50 -14.83
CA GLY A 197 -0.62 -10.78 -14.72
C GLY A 197 -1.10 -11.07 -13.29
N LEU A 198 -0.40 -10.57 -12.27
CA LEU A 198 -0.82 -10.70 -10.86
C LEU A 198 -2.02 -9.80 -10.54
N HIS A 199 -2.19 -8.69 -11.25
CA HIS A 199 -3.31 -7.76 -11.08
C HIS A 199 -4.61 -8.27 -11.74
N LYS A 200 -4.56 -9.39 -12.46
CA LYS A 200 -5.75 -10.00 -13.06
C LYS A 200 -6.38 -11.01 -12.10
N GLY A 201 -7.69 -10.82 -11.89
CA GLY A 201 -8.56 -11.82 -11.29
C GLY A 201 -8.26 -12.22 -9.84
N GLY A 202 -9.17 -13.00 -9.28
CA GLY A 202 -9.05 -13.69 -8.00
C GLY A 202 -9.28 -12.79 -6.79
N ALA A 203 -8.77 -13.22 -5.65
CA ALA A 203 -8.81 -12.42 -4.43
C ALA A 203 -7.60 -11.48 -4.35
N ALA A 204 -7.75 -10.37 -3.63
CA ALA A 204 -6.61 -9.53 -3.28
C ALA A 204 -5.56 -10.33 -2.50
N GLY A 205 -4.30 -10.11 -2.84
CA GLY A 205 -3.19 -10.68 -2.10
C GLY A 205 -3.09 -10.10 -0.70
N ARG A 206 -2.55 -10.90 0.22
CA ARG A 206 -2.42 -10.55 1.64
C ARG A 206 -1.13 -11.06 2.24
N ARG A 207 -0.75 -10.53 3.41
CA ARG A 207 0.34 -11.08 4.21
C ARG A 207 -0.06 -12.44 4.80
N ALA A 208 0.76 -13.45 4.54
CA ALA A 208 0.68 -14.77 5.16
C ALA A 208 1.58 -14.86 6.40
N ALA A 209 2.78 -14.29 6.32
CA ALA A 209 3.76 -14.34 7.39
C ALA A 209 4.60 -13.07 7.49
N GLU A 210 5.04 -12.82 8.72
CA GLU A 210 6.02 -11.79 9.07
C GLU A 210 7.17 -12.47 9.81
N ILE A 211 8.41 -12.23 9.34
CA ILE A 211 9.63 -12.81 9.88
C ILE A 211 10.53 -11.66 10.30
N THR A 212 10.79 -11.56 11.60
CA THR A 212 11.61 -10.50 12.17
C THR A 212 12.70 -11.07 13.06
N GLU A 213 13.94 -10.61 12.85
CA GLU A 213 15.09 -10.94 13.71
C GLU A 213 15.84 -9.65 14.11
N GLY A 214 16.48 -9.68 15.28
CA GLY A 214 17.30 -8.59 15.79
C GLY A 214 16.52 -7.53 16.57
N PHE A 215 17.23 -6.49 17.03
CA PHE A 215 16.65 -5.44 17.87
C PHE A 215 16.01 -4.36 16.99
N LEU A 216 14.76 -4.62 16.59
CA LEU A 216 13.98 -3.76 15.72
C LEU A 216 13.14 -2.76 16.51
N PHE A 217 13.15 -1.51 16.07
CA PHE A 217 12.12 -0.54 16.39
C PHE A 217 11.19 -0.40 15.19
N ALA A 218 9.98 -0.97 15.30
CA ALA A 218 8.89 -0.79 14.38
C ALA A 218 7.69 -0.28 15.19
N PRO A 219 7.37 1.02 15.19
CA PRO A 219 6.15 1.48 15.83
C PRO A 219 4.96 0.85 15.11
N SER A 220 4.24 -0.04 15.80
CA SER A 220 2.94 -0.52 15.34
C SER A 220 1.93 0.61 15.48
N VAL A 221 1.35 1.09 14.39
CA VAL A 221 0.24 2.05 14.47
C VAL A 221 -1.08 1.31 14.30
N TYR A 222 -1.72 1.06 15.43
CA TYR A 222 -3.17 0.88 15.54
C TYR A 222 -3.81 2.26 15.66
N PHE A 223 -4.68 2.65 14.72
CA PHE A 223 -5.61 3.74 14.94
C PHE A 223 -6.87 3.20 15.63
N SER A 224 -6.92 3.28 16.97
CA SER A 224 -8.20 3.34 17.67
C SER A 224 -8.79 4.73 17.42
N GLY A 225 -9.78 4.80 16.54
CA GLY A 225 -10.41 6.05 16.12
C GLY A 225 -10.73 6.99 17.29
N LYS A 226 -10.22 8.22 17.17
CA LYS A 226 -10.80 9.52 17.54
C LYS A 226 -9.66 10.54 17.68
N VAL A 227 -9.90 11.72 17.10
CA VAL A 227 -9.15 12.99 17.20
C VAL A 227 -8.12 13.27 16.09
N LEU A 228 -8.53 14.21 15.22
CA LEU A 228 -7.75 15.10 14.34
C LEU A 228 -6.42 14.58 13.77
N GLY A 229 -6.47 14.13 12.51
CA GLY A 229 -5.31 13.93 11.65
C GLY A 229 -4.70 15.24 11.14
N LEU A 230 -4.19 16.08 12.06
CA LEU A 230 -3.50 17.33 11.68
C LEU A 230 -2.08 17.47 12.22
N LEU A 231 -1.55 16.50 12.98
CA LEU A 231 -0.13 16.47 13.37
C LEU A 231 0.37 15.02 13.53
N GLY A 232 0.44 14.27 12.42
CA GLY A 232 0.97 12.91 12.37
C GLY A 232 2.49 12.84 12.24
N PHE A 233 3.27 13.48 13.13
CA PHE A 233 4.72 13.18 13.25
C PHE A 233 4.94 11.91 14.09
N GLN A 234 4.26 10.81 13.76
CA GLN A 234 4.27 9.59 14.58
C GLN A 234 4.37 8.25 13.82
N ASP A 235 4.94 8.27 12.62
CA ASP A 235 5.26 7.03 11.89
C ASP A 235 6.76 6.93 11.70
N PHE A 236 7.45 6.41 12.73
CA PHE A 236 8.88 6.18 12.62
C PHE A 236 9.14 4.99 11.70
N PRO A 237 10.10 5.11 10.77
CA PRO A 237 10.48 4.01 9.89
C PRO A 237 11.05 2.82 10.70
N THR A 238 11.02 1.59 10.17
CA THR A 238 11.66 0.46 10.88
C THR A 238 13.16 0.68 10.98
N ILE A 239 13.66 0.81 12.21
CA ILE A 239 15.08 1.07 12.49
C ILE A 239 15.70 -0.17 13.14
N CYS A 240 16.83 -0.62 12.61
CA CYS A 240 17.69 -1.57 13.29
C CYS A 240 18.50 -0.81 14.35
N LEU A 241 18.29 -1.14 15.62
CA LEU A 241 18.89 -0.40 16.73
C LEU A 241 20.29 -0.91 17.07
N VAL A 242 20.51 -2.22 17.01
CA VAL A 242 21.79 -2.88 17.34
C VAL A 242 21.95 -4.16 16.52
N GLY A 243 23.18 -4.40 16.04
CA GLY A 243 23.57 -5.66 15.40
C GLY A 243 23.03 -5.79 13.98
N SER A 244 22.72 -7.03 13.58
CA SER A 244 22.01 -7.31 12.33
C SER A 244 20.51 -7.45 12.60
N CYS A 245 19.70 -6.93 11.69
CA CYS A 245 18.25 -7.06 11.75
C CYS A 245 17.70 -7.59 10.44
N LYS A 246 16.59 -8.30 10.54
CA LYS A 246 15.85 -8.85 9.41
C LYS A 246 14.39 -8.49 9.56
N TYR A 247 13.77 -8.04 8.48
CA TYR A 247 12.32 -7.83 8.44
C TYR A 247 11.83 -8.24 7.06
N TYR A 248 11.18 -9.39 7.02
CA TYR A 248 10.62 -9.96 5.81
C TYR A 248 9.13 -10.16 5.96
N GLU A 249 8.44 -10.01 4.85
CA GLU A 249 7.03 -10.38 4.73
C GLU A 249 6.90 -11.42 3.61
N VAL A 250 6.03 -12.40 3.83
CA VAL A 250 5.61 -13.31 2.76
C VAL A 250 4.13 -13.09 2.51
N TRP A 251 3.80 -12.79 1.27
CA TRP A 251 2.47 -12.51 0.78
C TRP A 251 1.99 -13.64 -0.11
N VAL A 252 0.68 -13.87 -0.12
CA VAL A 252 0.02 -14.88 -0.93
C VAL A 252 -1.21 -14.33 -1.64
N LYS A 253 -1.43 -14.76 -2.89
CA LYS A 253 -2.60 -14.41 -3.69
C LYS A 253 -3.07 -15.66 -4.45
N PRO A 254 -4.31 -16.13 -4.25
CA PRO A 254 -4.87 -17.18 -5.10
C PRO A 254 -5.10 -16.62 -6.51
N MET A 255 -4.73 -17.39 -7.53
CA MET A 255 -4.89 -17.00 -8.94
C MET A 255 -6.23 -17.53 -9.49
N GLU A 256 -6.88 -16.76 -10.37
CA GLU A 256 -8.20 -17.13 -10.94
C GLU A 256 -8.10 -17.96 -12.22
N GLU A 257 -7.08 -17.74 -13.05
CA GLU A 257 -6.95 -18.34 -14.37
C GLU A 257 -5.70 -19.22 -14.48
N ALA A 258 -5.87 -20.55 -14.43
CA ALA A 258 -5.18 -21.55 -15.27
C ALA A 258 -5.51 -22.99 -14.81
N GLU A 259 -5.41 -23.28 -13.51
CA GLU A 259 -5.69 -24.60 -12.93
C GLU A 259 -6.15 -24.38 -11.48
N ALA A 260 -7.19 -25.09 -11.03
CA ALA A 260 -7.57 -25.07 -9.61
C ALA A 260 -6.34 -25.44 -8.76
N GLY A 261 -5.85 -24.52 -7.92
CA GLY A 261 -4.68 -24.75 -7.05
C GLY A 261 -3.44 -23.88 -7.32
N GLU A 262 -3.48 -22.90 -8.23
CA GLU A 262 -2.37 -21.94 -8.35
C GLU A 262 -2.34 -20.87 -7.25
N LEU A 263 -1.17 -20.65 -6.65
CA LEU A 263 -0.93 -19.66 -5.60
C LEU A 263 0.28 -18.79 -5.95
N ALA A 264 0.07 -17.49 -6.16
CA ALA A 264 1.18 -16.55 -6.22
C ALA A 264 1.73 -16.30 -4.82
N VAL A 265 3.05 -16.30 -4.69
CA VAL A 265 3.78 -16.03 -3.45
C VAL A 265 4.79 -14.92 -3.71
N LEU A 266 4.73 -13.87 -2.90
CA LEU A 266 5.62 -12.72 -2.97
C LEU A 266 6.44 -12.65 -1.68
N PHE A 267 7.77 -12.71 -1.82
CA PHE A 267 8.74 -12.52 -0.75
C PHE A 267 9.19 -11.07 -0.77
N PHE A 268 8.92 -10.34 0.30
CA PHE A 268 9.26 -8.94 0.43
C PHE A 268 10.34 -8.75 1.49
N ASN A 269 11.51 -8.29 1.07
CA ASN A 269 12.54 -7.84 1.99
C ASN A 269 12.23 -6.39 2.40
N ARG A 270 11.39 -6.24 3.41
CA ARG A 270 10.87 -4.95 3.89
C ARG A 270 11.93 -4.07 4.55
N GLY A 271 13.03 -4.65 5.03
CA GLY A 271 14.03 -3.98 5.86
C GLY A 271 14.54 -2.63 5.34
N GLY A 272 15.06 -1.82 6.26
CA GLY A 272 15.82 -0.61 5.94
C GLY A 272 14.99 0.54 5.36
N THR A 273 14.50 1.45 6.19
CA THR A 273 13.64 2.55 5.75
C THR A 273 14.28 3.95 5.87
N LEU A 274 15.36 4.09 6.63
CA LEU A 274 16.20 5.28 6.73
C LEU A 274 17.64 4.90 6.41
N HIS A 275 18.24 5.55 5.41
CA HIS A 275 19.67 5.49 5.05
C HIS A 275 20.40 4.20 5.44
N ASN A 276 20.14 3.05 4.79
CA ASN A 276 20.82 1.77 5.02
C ASN A 276 21.36 1.62 6.44
N ALA A 277 20.49 1.82 7.46
CA ALA A 277 20.93 1.91 8.84
C ALA A 277 21.69 0.62 9.14
N ARG A 278 22.99 0.78 9.47
CA ARG A 278 23.97 -0.29 9.70
C ARG A 278 23.29 -1.45 10.44
N GLY A 279 22.92 -2.52 9.74
CA GLY A 279 22.20 -3.63 10.35
C GLY A 279 21.33 -4.45 9.40
N PHE A 280 20.77 -3.86 8.34
CA PHE A 280 20.14 -4.66 7.27
C PHE A 280 21.16 -5.02 6.20
N ALA A 281 21.23 -6.29 5.80
CA ALA A 281 22.07 -6.71 4.67
C ALA A 281 21.55 -6.12 3.35
N ALA A 282 22.38 -6.07 2.31
CA ALA A 282 21.94 -5.60 1.00
C ALA A 282 21.00 -6.59 0.29
N PHE A 283 21.20 -7.89 0.54
CA PHE A 283 20.44 -9.01 -0.01
C PHE A 283 20.27 -10.08 1.05
N GLU A 284 19.14 -10.78 1.01
CA GLU A 284 18.83 -11.84 1.97
C GLU A 284 18.12 -13.01 1.30
N ASP A 285 18.39 -14.21 1.80
CA ASP A 285 17.63 -15.41 1.45
C ASP A 285 16.41 -15.51 2.37
N ILE A 286 15.21 -15.54 1.81
CA ILE A 286 13.96 -15.65 2.57
C ILE A 286 13.33 -17.00 2.28
N SER A 287 13.05 -17.78 3.33
CA SER A 287 12.47 -19.12 3.21
C SER A 287 11.24 -19.27 4.09
N ILE A 288 10.22 -19.95 3.58
CA ILE A 288 9.02 -20.30 4.34
C ILE A 288 8.52 -21.69 3.99
N GLN A 289 7.94 -22.38 4.97
CA GLN A 289 7.33 -23.68 4.74
C GLN A 289 6.02 -23.52 3.97
N GLN A 290 5.75 -24.35 2.96
CA GLN A 290 4.49 -24.33 2.18
C GLN A 290 3.24 -24.36 3.08
N LYS A 291 3.26 -25.20 4.13
CA LYS A 291 2.18 -25.24 5.13
C LYS A 291 1.91 -23.92 5.84
N ALA A 292 2.94 -23.09 6.06
CA ALA A 292 2.80 -21.81 6.77
C ALA A 292 2.13 -20.74 5.90
N ILE A 293 2.17 -20.92 4.58
CA ILE A 293 1.45 -20.08 3.62
C ILE A 293 0.12 -20.71 3.18
N GLY A 294 -0.37 -21.75 3.88
CA GLY A 294 -1.65 -22.41 3.59
C GLY A 294 -1.65 -23.26 2.33
N PHE A 295 -0.48 -23.51 1.73
CA PHE A 295 -0.33 -24.37 0.58
C PHE A 295 -0.02 -25.79 1.06
N SER A 296 -0.99 -26.70 1.03
CA SER A 296 -0.83 -28.05 1.56
C SER A 296 -1.76 -29.05 0.86
N PRO A 297 -1.40 -30.35 0.82
CA PRO A 297 -2.23 -31.39 0.24
C PRO A 297 -3.61 -31.48 0.90
N VAL A 298 -4.64 -31.75 0.10
CA VAL A 298 -5.96 -32.13 0.60
C VAL A 298 -5.89 -33.47 1.30
N ASP A 299 -5.13 -34.44 0.74
CA ASP A 299 -5.01 -35.82 1.27
C ASP A 299 -3.68 -36.50 0.86
N LYS A 300 -2.52 -36.01 1.33
CA LYS A 300 -1.16 -36.54 1.01
C LYS A 300 -0.81 -36.69 -0.49
N SER A 301 -1.66 -36.19 -1.39
CA SER A 301 -1.56 -36.33 -2.86
C SER A 301 -0.72 -35.25 -3.55
N CYS A 302 -0.40 -34.14 -2.88
CA CYS A 302 0.46 -33.08 -3.40
C CYS A 302 1.92 -33.58 -3.45
N SER A 303 2.29 -34.27 -4.53
CA SER A 303 3.57 -34.97 -4.67
C SER A 303 4.65 -34.14 -5.37
N SER A 304 4.26 -33.15 -6.18
CA SER A 304 5.21 -32.29 -6.91
C SER A 304 4.69 -30.87 -7.08
N VAL A 305 5.31 -29.92 -6.37
CA VAL A 305 5.02 -28.49 -6.52
C VAL A 305 5.93 -27.92 -7.61
N LYS A 306 5.31 -27.37 -8.66
CA LYS A 306 5.97 -26.60 -9.72
C LYS A 306 6.09 -25.14 -9.29
N VAL A 307 7.16 -24.48 -9.74
CA VAL A 307 7.41 -23.06 -9.49
C VAL A 307 7.57 -22.36 -10.83
N ARG A 308 6.71 -21.39 -11.09
CA ARG A 308 6.84 -20.46 -12.21
C ARG A 308 7.32 -19.11 -11.67
N GLY A 309 8.58 -18.78 -11.94
CA GLY A 309 9.15 -17.49 -11.54
C GLY A 309 8.46 -16.33 -12.26
N ILE A 310 8.21 -15.25 -11.51
CA ILE A 310 7.71 -13.97 -12.04
C ILE A 310 8.85 -12.94 -11.97
N THR A 311 9.41 -12.74 -10.77
CA THR A 311 10.58 -11.87 -10.56
C THR A 311 11.53 -12.49 -9.53
N GLY A 312 12.83 -12.22 -9.68
CA GLY A 312 13.85 -12.78 -8.79
C GLY A 312 14.02 -14.30 -8.93
N ASN A 313 14.59 -14.93 -7.91
CA ASN A 313 14.88 -16.37 -7.93
C ASN A 313 14.15 -17.07 -6.77
N VAL A 314 13.04 -17.74 -7.09
CA VAL A 314 12.24 -18.51 -6.13
C VAL A 314 12.29 -19.99 -6.51
N THR A 315 12.54 -20.85 -5.52
CA THR A 315 12.67 -22.30 -5.67
C THR A 315 11.91 -23.03 -4.56
N VAL A 316 11.55 -24.30 -4.80
CA VAL A 316 11.06 -25.21 -3.77
C VAL A 316 12.18 -26.20 -3.42
N GLU A 317 12.52 -26.30 -2.14
CA GLU A 317 13.53 -27.22 -1.62
C GLU A 317 12.92 -28.59 -1.24
N GLU A 318 13.76 -29.64 -1.14
CA GLU A 318 13.34 -31.04 -0.91
C GLU A 318 12.42 -31.26 0.31
N ARG A 319 12.46 -30.34 1.29
CA ARG A 319 11.62 -30.40 2.51
C ARG A 319 10.32 -29.61 2.42
N GLY A 320 9.92 -29.17 1.22
CA GLY A 320 8.71 -28.37 1.01
C GLY A 320 8.83 -26.92 1.47
N ALA A 321 10.06 -26.40 1.57
CA ALA A 321 10.31 -24.98 1.82
C ALA A 321 10.31 -24.23 0.49
N VAL A 322 9.59 -23.11 0.42
CA VAL A 322 9.67 -22.16 -0.68
C VAL A 322 10.70 -21.11 -0.31
N LYS A 323 11.74 -20.96 -1.12
CA LYS A 323 12.88 -20.08 -0.85
C LYS A 323 13.11 -19.10 -1.98
N ALA A 324 13.06 -17.81 -1.65
CA ALA A 324 13.57 -16.73 -2.49
C ALA A 324 15.04 -16.45 -2.15
N ARG A 325 15.91 -16.45 -3.16
CA ARG A 325 17.35 -16.22 -2.98
C ARG A 325 17.73 -14.80 -3.33
N SER A 326 18.63 -14.22 -2.53
CA SER A 326 19.23 -12.91 -2.79
C SER A 326 18.18 -11.81 -3.04
N VAL A 327 17.15 -11.74 -2.20
CA VAL A 327 16.11 -10.69 -2.29
C VAL A 327 16.73 -9.37 -1.82
N PRO A 328 16.84 -8.35 -2.68
CA PRO A 328 17.44 -7.08 -2.30
C PRO A 328 16.64 -6.40 -1.20
N THR A 329 17.29 -5.65 -0.33
CA THR A 329 16.61 -4.82 0.66
C THR A 329 15.70 -3.81 -0.02
N LYS A 330 14.45 -3.71 0.46
CA LYS A 330 13.30 -3.04 -0.18
C LYS A 330 12.79 -3.70 -1.47
N GLY A 331 13.31 -4.87 -1.81
CA GLY A 331 13.00 -5.62 -3.01
C GLY A 331 11.98 -6.73 -2.78
N THR A 332 11.43 -7.22 -3.89
CA THR A 332 10.53 -8.37 -3.91
C THR A 332 11.08 -9.49 -4.80
N SER A 333 10.65 -10.72 -4.53
CA SER A 333 10.79 -11.86 -5.45
C SER A 333 9.49 -12.63 -5.45
N ILE A 334 9.01 -12.99 -6.64
CA ILE A 334 7.65 -13.46 -6.85
C ILE A 334 7.68 -14.72 -7.69
N ALA A 335 6.87 -15.70 -7.31
CA ALA A 335 6.59 -16.86 -8.15
C ALA A 335 5.15 -17.34 -7.96
N VAL A 336 4.68 -18.12 -8.94
CA VAL A 336 3.43 -18.88 -8.84
C VAL A 336 3.77 -20.33 -8.55
N LEU A 337 3.14 -20.86 -7.51
CA LEU A 337 3.19 -22.25 -7.12
C LEU A 337 1.98 -22.97 -7.69
N SER A 338 2.20 -24.15 -8.26
CA SER A 338 1.12 -25.03 -8.72
C SER A 338 1.48 -26.48 -8.45
N GLY A 339 0.50 -27.36 -8.38
CA GLY A 339 0.75 -28.79 -8.18
C GLY A 339 -0.54 -29.59 -8.13
N GLU A 340 -0.48 -30.81 -8.65
CA GLU A 340 -1.63 -31.72 -8.69
C GLU A 340 -2.03 -32.14 -7.27
N GLY A 341 -3.31 -31.96 -6.92
CA GLY A 341 -3.82 -32.28 -5.57
C GLY A 341 -3.36 -31.33 -4.45
N CYS A 342 -2.71 -30.21 -4.80
CA CYS A 342 -2.36 -29.15 -3.86
C CYS A 342 -3.52 -28.14 -3.80
N GLU A 343 -4.00 -27.82 -2.60
CA GLU A 343 -4.98 -26.76 -2.40
C GLU A 343 -4.39 -25.62 -1.57
N PHE A 344 -4.81 -24.41 -1.91
CA PHE A 344 -4.66 -23.29 -1.01
C PHE A 344 -5.80 -23.28 0.00
N LYS A 345 -5.52 -23.67 1.23
CA LYS A 345 -6.41 -23.46 2.37
C LYS A 345 -5.98 -22.17 3.04
N GLN A 346 -6.84 -21.15 3.01
CA GLN A 346 -6.55 -19.86 3.64
C GLN A 346 -5.99 -20.08 5.06
N PRO A 347 -4.78 -19.58 5.39
CA PRO A 347 -4.27 -19.77 6.74
C PRO A 347 -5.19 -19.06 7.74
N LEU A 348 -5.58 -19.81 8.78
CA LEU A 348 -6.57 -19.43 9.80
C LEU A 348 -6.16 -18.20 10.64
N ARG A 349 -4.88 -17.79 10.66
CA ARG A 349 -4.34 -16.59 11.34
C ARG A 349 -3.01 -16.14 10.70
N ARG A 350 -2.70 -14.83 10.76
CA ARG A 350 -1.36 -14.28 10.45
C ARG A 350 -0.32 -14.99 11.32
N THR A 351 0.64 -15.67 10.72
CA THR A 351 1.70 -16.35 11.48
C THR A 351 2.81 -15.33 11.72
N LYS A 352 2.90 -14.84 12.95
CA LYS A 352 4.05 -14.03 13.37
C LYS A 352 5.15 -14.99 13.81
N LEU A 353 6.22 -15.09 13.04
CA LEU A 353 7.40 -15.87 13.42
C LEU A 353 8.32 -14.94 14.22
N ASP A 354 8.02 -14.79 15.50
CA ASP A 354 8.85 -14.01 16.44
C ASP A 354 10.12 -14.82 16.79
N SER A 355 11.30 -14.24 16.55
CA SER A 355 12.51 -14.60 17.29
C SER A 355 12.84 -13.46 18.25
N ASN A 356 12.56 -13.70 19.53
CA ASN A 356 12.91 -12.98 20.76
C ASN A 356 13.39 -11.51 20.66
N ILE A 357 12.59 -10.65 21.30
CA ILE A 357 12.83 -9.25 21.74
C ILE A 357 12.31 -8.16 20.77
N VAL A 358 11.00 -7.92 20.82
CA VAL A 358 10.38 -6.64 20.45
C VAL A 358 10.20 -5.82 21.74
N PHE A 359 10.96 -4.75 21.94
CA PHE A 359 10.86 -3.93 23.14
C PHE A 359 9.69 -2.95 23.03
N PHE A 360 8.72 -3.04 23.94
CA PHE A 360 7.62 -2.09 24.05
C PHE A 360 8.15 -0.68 24.36
N ALA A 361 7.78 0.28 23.51
CA ALA A 361 8.32 1.62 23.35
C ALA A 361 8.05 2.64 24.49
N PHE A 362 7.68 2.22 25.71
CA PHE A 362 7.29 3.17 26.75
C PHE A 362 8.48 3.85 27.44
N LEU A 363 9.62 3.16 27.57
CA LEU A 363 10.77 3.64 28.36
C LEU A 363 11.68 4.60 27.59
N ILE A 364 11.89 4.39 26.28
CA ILE A 364 12.75 5.24 25.45
C ILE A 364 12.09 6.60 25.21
N CYS A 365 10.78 6.64 24.99
CA CYS A 365 10.02 7.88 24.85
C CYS A 365 10.10 8.73 26.14
N CYS A 366 9.95 8.08 27.31
CA CYS A 366 10.16 8.75 28.60
C CYS A 366 11.58 9.28 28.79
N TRP A 367 12.60 8.56 28.30
CA TRP A 367 13.99 8.97 28.40
C TRP A 367 14.32 10.16 27.47
N ILE A 368 13.84 10.15 26.23
CA ILE A 368 13.99 11.25 25.27
C ILE A 368 13.25 12.50 25.78
N ILE A 369 12.01 12.34 26.29
CA ILE A 369 11.26 13.46 26.92
C ILE A 369 12.00 14.01 28.13
N ARG A 370 12.61 13.15 28.97
CA ARG A 370 13.46 13.58 30.10
C ARG A 370 14.71 14.33 29.64
N LEU A 371 15.35 13.89 28.56
CA LEU A 371 16.50 14.56 27.96
C LEU A 371 16.14 15.93 27.37
N MET A 372 15.03 16.04 26.64
CA MET A 372 14.54 17.32 26.11
C MET A 372 14.14 18.29 27.23
N ARG A 373 13.51 17.80 28.30
CA ARG A 373 13.20 18.62 29.50
C ARG A 373 14.47 19.09 30.22
N ARG A 374 15.52 18.26 30.30
CA ARG A 374 16.82 18.66 30.87
C ARG A 374 17.53 19.70 30.00
N ARG A 375 17.47 19.59 28.67
CA ARG A 375 18.06 20.56 27.74
C ARG A 375 17.35 21.91 27.79
N ARG A 376 16.01 21.93 27.85
CA ARG A 376 15.22 23.15 28.07
C ARG A 376 15.52 23.82 29.42
N ARG A 377 15.73 23.05 30.49
CA ARG A 377 16.10 23.61 31.82
C ARG A 377 17.50 24.23 31.83
N ARG A 378 18.48 23.65 31.13
CA ARG A 378 19.82 24.26 31.00
C ARG A 378 19.77 25.58 30.22
N HIS A 379 19.06 25.60 29.10
CA HIS A 379 18.95 26.81 28.28
C HIS A 379 18.24 27.98 28.98
N ARG A 380 17.30 27.67 29.90
CA ARG A 380 16.59 28.67 30.73
C ARG A 380 17.44 29.18 31.90
N ASN A 381 18.41 28.40 32.37
CA ASN A 381 19.31 28.80 33.45
C ASN A 381 20.50 29.62 32.93
N ASP A 382 20.97 29.38 31.70
CA ASP A 382 22.00 30.23 31.07
C ASP A 382 21.45 31.62 30.76
N LYS A 383 20.20 31.74 30.25
CA LYS A 383 19.54 33.04 30.04
C LYS A 383 19.24 33.84 31.32
N ARG A 384 19.37 33.24 32.51
CA ARG A 384 19.16 33.91 33.81
C ARG A 384 20.46 34.35 34.48
N LYS A 385 21.62 34.07 33.86
CA LYS A 385 22.93 34.52 34.33
C LYS A 385 23.46 35.72 33.54
N ASP A 386 22.80 36.06 32.42
CA ASP A 386 23.14 37.18 31.54
C ASP A 386 22.14 38.37 31.67
N ASP A 387 21.20 38.30 32.63
CA ASP A 387 20.37 39.40 33.15
C ASP A 387 20.71 39.58 34.63
#